data_AF-A0A0T9NUJ5-F1
#
_entry.id   AF-A0A0T9NUJ5-F1
#
_cell.length_a   1.000
_cell.length_b   1.000
_cell.length_c   1.000
_cell.angle_alpha   90.00
_cell.angle_beta   90.00
_cell.angle_gamma   90.00
#
_symmetry.space_group_name_H-M   'P 1'
#
loop_
_entity.id
_entity.type
_entity.pdbx_description
1 polymer ?
#
loop_
_entity_poly.entity_id
_entity_poly.type
_entity_poly.pdbx_seq_one_letter_code
_entity_poly.pdbx_strand_id
1 'polypeptide(L)'
;MKKVKPEKSLWMILIIAPLIYLLTPPYLVAYFFKLYNLNPFHITPLPHFNPFKSERGIPLSHTFSYLLIIWLIFNVIICAIGTIIYRVFFRADDNK
;
A
#
# COMPACT_ATOMS: atom_id res chain seq x y z
N MET A 1 -24.02 -25.71 15.15
CA MET A 1 -22.66 -25.11 15.06
C MET A 1 -22.36 -24.33 16.35
N LYS A 2 -21.30 -24.70 17.09
CA LYS A 2 -20.88 -23.95 18.29
C LYS A 2 -20.44 -22.55 17.87
N LYS A 3 -21.03 -21.49 18.47
CA LYS A 3 -20.55 -20.11 18.31
C LYS A 3 -19.19 -20.00 19.00
N VAL A 4 -18.11 -20.20 18.25
CA VAL A 4 -16.75 -19.93 18.73
C VAL A 4 -16.66 -18.42 18.91
N LYS A 5 -16.62 -17.96 20.17
CA LYS A 5 -16.39 -16.54 20.46
C LYS A 5 -14.98 -16.22 19.95
N PRO A 6 -14.80 -15.22 19.06
CA PRO A 6 -13.47 -14.86 18.61
C PRO A 6 -12.69 -14.38 19.83
N GLU A 7 -11.57 -15.07 20.10
CA GLU A 7 -10.68 -14.71 21.20
C GLU A 7 -10.10 -13.31 20.95
N LYS A 8 -9.91 -12.51 21.99
CA LYS A 8 -9.35 -11.14 21.87
C LYS A 8 -8.05 -11.09 21.07
N SER A 9 -7.26 -12.17 21.15
CA SER A 9 -6.03 -12.37 20.36
C SER A 9 -6.30 -12.38 18.85
N LEU A 10 -7.37 -13.05 18.41
CA LEU A 10 -7.73 -13.20 17.00
C LEU A 10 -8.12 -11.85 16.38
N TRP A 11 -8.86 -11.03 17.14
CA TRP A 11 -9.17 -9.65 16.76
C TRP A 11 -7.92 -8.78 16.66
N MET A 12 -6.97 -8.94 17.59
CA MET A 12 -5.72 -8.20 17.56
C MET A 12 -4.90 -8.56 16.31
N ILE A 13 -4.81 -9.84 15.96
CA ILE A 13 -4.13 -10.32 14.74
C ILE A 13 -4.80 -9.75 13.49
N LEU A 14 -6.14 -9.75 13.43
CA LEU A 14 -6.92 -9.20 12.32
C LEU A 14 -6.67 -7.71 12.08
N ILE A 15 -6.24 -6.95 13.08
CA ILE A 15 -5.94 -5.51 12.94
C ILE A 15 -4.44 -5.30 12.66
N ILE A 16 -3.57 -5.99 13.40
CA ILE A 16 -2.12 -5.82 13.29
C ILE A 16 -1.61 -6.31 11.93
N ALA A 17 -2.07 -7.47 11.45
CA ALA A 17 -1.56 -8.03 10.21
C ALA A 17 -1.81 -7.13 8.98
N PRO A 18 -3.02 -6.56 8.78
CA PRO A 18 -3.24 -5.57 7.73
C PRO A 18 -2.39 -4.31 7.91
N LEU A 19 -2.19 -3.85 9.15
CA LEU A 19 -1.37 -2.66 9.42
C LEU A 19 0.09 -2.88 9.01
N ILE A 20 0.65 -4.05 9.34
CA ILE A 20 1.98 -4.46 8.93
C ILE A 20 2.05 -4.54 7.40
N TYR A 21 1.09 -5.21 6.76
CA TYR A 21 1.03 -5.29 5.30
C TYR A 21 0.90 -3.92 4.62
N LEU A 22 0.17 -2.99 5.22
CA LEU A 22 -0.06 -1.66 4.67
C LEU A 22 1.20 -0.78 4.77
N LEU A 23 1.91 -0.84 5.90
CA LEU A 23 3.01 0.08 6.21
C LEU A 23 4.39 -0.45 5.82
N THR A 24 4.60 -1.77 5.84
CA THR A 24 5.93 -2.37 5.62
C THR A 24 6.44 -2.17 4.19
N PRO A 25 5.65 -2.42 3.13
CA PRO A 25 6.10 -2.21 1.75
C PRO A 25 6.54 -0.76 1.45
N PRO A 26 5.74 0.28 1.72
CA PRO A 26 6.15 1.65 1.43
C PRO A 26 7.36 2.07 2.29
N TYR A 27 7.48 1.56 3.52
CA TYR A 27 8.62 1.85 4.39
C TYR A 27 9.93 1.23 3.87
N LEU A 28 9.92 -0.05 3.49
CA LEU A 28 11.09 -0.73 2.94
C LEU A 28 11.57 -0.07 1.64
N VAL A 29 10.63 0.28 0.76
CA VAL A 29 10.96 0.95 -0.50
C VAL A 29 11.49 2.37 -0.26
N ALA A 30 10.91 3.12 0.69
CA ALA A 30 11.43 4.43 1.07
C ALA A 30 12.85 4.33 1.65
N TYR A 31 13.11 3.32 2.48
CA TYR A 31 14.43 3.06 3.03
C TYR A 31 15.44 2.71 1.94
N PHE A 32 15.05 1.90 0.96
CA PHE A 32 15.87 1.57 -0.21
C PHE A 32 16.26 2.84 -0.99
N PHE A 33 15.29 3.72 -1.29
CA PHE A 33 15.59 4.97 -1.98
C PHE A 33 16.56 5.86 -1.21
N LYS A 34 16.41 5.93 0.13
CA LYS A 34 17.34 6.66 0.99
C LYS A 34 18.75 6.04 0.97
N LEU A 35 18.85 4.72 1.08
CA LEU A 35 20.14 4.01 1.15
C LEU A 35 20.99 4.23 -0.12
N TYR A 36 20.36 4.22 -1.29
CA TYR A 36 21.03 4.37 -2.57
C TYR A 36 21.00 5.79 -3.14
N ASN A 37 20.54 6.78 -2.36
CA ASN A 37 20.36 8.18 -2.80
C ASN A 37 19.60 8.30 -4.13
N LEU A 38 18.60 7.45 -4.32
CA LEU A 38 17.78 7.39 -5.51
C LEU A 38 16.61 8.39 -5.42
N ASN A 39 16.23 8.98 -6.55
CA ASN A 39 15.09 9.89 -6.59
C ASN A 39 13.79 9.11 -6.90
N PRO A 40 12.87 8.94 -5.92
CA PRO A 40 11.58 8.28 -6.12
C PRO A 40 10.63 9.05 -7.04
N PHE A 41 10.90 10.34 -7.30
CA PHE A 41 10.06 11.22 -8.12
C PHE A 41 10.46 11.23 -9.60
N HIS A 42 11.54 10.52 -9.98
CA HIS A 42 12.06 10.50 -11.35
C HIS A 42 11.25 9.61 -12.34
N ILE A 43 10.06 9.16 -11.95
CA ILE A 43 9.17 8.28 -12.73
C ILE A 43 8.55 9.03 -13.93
N THR A 44 8.60 10.36 -13.94
CA THR A 44 8.20 11.22 -15.08
C THR A 44 9.26 12.30 -15.30
N PRO A 45 9.57 12.69 -16.55
CA PRO A 45 10.51 13.76 -16.83
C PRO A 45 9.81 15.09 -16.57
N LEU A 46 9.56 15.40 -15.30
CA LEU A 46 9.15 16.73 -14.87
C LEU A 46 10.44 17.49 -14.52
N PRO A 47 11.00 18.29 -15.44
CA PRO A 47 12.33 18.89 -15.31
C PRO A 47 12.46 19.92 -14.17
N HIS A 48 11.38 20.16 -13.41
CA HIS A 48 11.31 21.23 -12.43
C HIS A 48 10.81 20.80 -11.03
N PHE A 49 10.43 19.54 -10.83
CA PHE A 49 9.91 19.02 -9.55
C PHE A 49 10.97 18.25 -8.76
N ASN A 50 12.20 18.74 -8.73
CA ASN A 50 13.15 18.36 -7.70
C ASN A 50 13.32 19.51 -6.69
N PRO A 51 12.44 19.64 -5.68
CA PRO A 51 12.54 20.69 -4.67
C PRO A 51 13.73 20.50 -3.72
N PHE A 52 14.50 19.41 -3.86
CA PHE A 52 15.63 19.06 -3.01
C PHE A 52 16.93 19.14 -3.80
N LYS A 53 17.88 19.96 -3.33
CA LYS A 53 19.25 19.98 -3.86
C LYS A 53 19.81 18.54 -3.78
N SER A 54 20.39 18.04 -4.88
CA SER A 54 20.96 16.68 -4.99
C SER A 54 21.96 16.33 -3.88
N GLU A 55 22.49 17.35 -3.20
CA GLU A 55 23.44 17.26 -2.10
C GLU A 55 22.82 16.90 -0.74
N ARG A 56 21.51 17.10 -0.54
CA ARG A 56 20.88 16.94 0.79
C ARG A 56 19.96 15.73 0.93
N GLY A 57 19.77 14.95 -0.13
CA GLY A 57 18.86 13.80 -0.15
C GLY A 57 17.40 14.20 0.08
N ILE A 58 16.47 13.31 -0.24
CA ILE A 58 15.04 13.51 0.04
C ILE A 58 14.75 12.99 1.45
N PRO A 59 14.03 13.74 2.31
CA PRO A 59 13.71 13.23 3.63
C PRO A 59 12.86 11.97 3.54
N LEU A 60 13.19 10.96 4.34
CA LEU A 60 12.53 9.64 4.33
C LEU A 60 11.00 9.74 4.48
N SER A 61 10.53 10.68 5.31
CA SER A 61 9.11 10.91 5.55
C SER A 61 8.36 11.30 4.27
N HIS A 62 8.95 12.13 3.41
CA HIS A 62 8.32 12.55 2.15
C HIS A 62 8.24 11.39 1.17
N THR A 63 9.33 10.64 0.99
CA THR A 63 9.36 9.45 0.13
C THR A 63 8.37 8.40 0.63
N PHE A 64 8.33 8.17 1.94
CA PHE A 64 7.39 7.24 2.56
C PHE A 64 5.94 7.66 2.33
N SER A 65 5.57 8.92 2.61
CA SER A 65 4.20 9.40 2.43
C SER A 65 3.75 9.30 0.97
N TYR A 66 4.62 9.64 0.03
CA TYR A 66 4.33 9.50 -1.40
C TYR A 66 4.08 8.03 -1.79
N LEU A 67 4.96 7.12 -1.37
CA LEU A 67 4.82 5.69 -1.64
C LEU A 67 3.60 5.09 -0.95
N LEU A 68 3.27 5.54 0.26
CA LEU A 68 2.09 5.10 1.00
C LEU A 68 0.82 5.46 0.23
N ILE A 69 0.72 6.68 -0.31
CA ILE A 69 -0.45 7.11 -1.11
C ILE A 69 -0.58 6.25 -2.37
N ILE A 70 0.50 6.04 -3.12
CA ILE A 70 0.50 5.18 -4.31
C ILE A 70 0.10 3.75 -3.93
N TRP A 71 0.65 3.23 -2.83
CA TRP A 71 0.36 1.89 -2.34
C TRP A 71 -1.12 1.73 -1.96
N LEU A 72 -1.72 2.74 -1.32
CA LEU A 72 -3.15 2.77 -1.00
C LEU A 72 -4.01 2.76 -2.27
N ILE A 73 -3.69 3.61 -3.25
CA ILE A 73 -4.40 3.65 -4.54
C ILE A 73 -4.33 2.30 -5.23
N PHE A 74 -3.14 1.68 -5.28
CA PHE A 74 -2.94 0.37 -5.88
C PHE A 74 -3.79 -0.71 -5.20
N ASN A 75 -3.83 -0.74 -3.86
CA ASN A 75 -4.67 -1.68 -3.10
C ASN A 75 -6.16 -1.46 -3.37
N VAL A 76 -6.62 -0.20 -3.46
CA VAL A 76 -8.01 0.12 -3.82
C VAL A 76 -8.35 -0.41 -5.21
N ILE A 77 -7.46 -0.25 -6.18
CA ILE A 77 -7.64 -0.77 -7.55
C ILE A 77 -7.74 -2.30 -7.54
N ILE A 78 -6.85 -3.00 -6.82
CA ILE A 78 -6.91 -4.46 -6.69
C ILE A 78 -8.25 -4.90 -6.08
N CYS A 79 -8.68 -4.26 -4.99
CA CYS A 79 -9.97 -4.55 -4.36
C CYS A 79 -11.14 -4.31 -5.32
N ALA A 80 -11.12 -3.22 -6.08
CA ALA A 80 -12.14 -2.92 -7.08
C ALA A 80 -12.21 -4.00 -8.17
N ILE A 81 -11.06 -4.40 -8.72
CA ILE A 81 -10.96 -5.48 -9.71
C ILE A 81 -11.48 -6.80 -9.13
N GLY A 82 -11.04 -7.18 -7.94
CA GLY A 82 -11.52 -8.39 -7.26
C GLY A 82 -13.03 -8.37 -7.03
N THR A 83 -13.58 -7.21 -6.67
CA THR A 83 -15.03 -7.03 -6.48
C THR A 83 -15.79 -7.16 -7.80
N ILE A 84 -15.24 -6.62 -8.90
CA ILE A 84 -15.84 -6.74 -10.23
C ILE A 84 -15.83 -8.21 -10.67
N ILE A 85 -14.68 -8.89 -10.56
CA ILE A 85 -14.55 -10.32 -10.89
C ILE A 85 -15.54 -11.14 -10.06
N TYR A 86 -15.60 -10.91 -8.74
CA TYR A 86 -16.55 -11.60 -7.86
C TYR A 86 -18.01 -11.38 -8.29
N ARG A 87 -18.38 -10.14 -8.63
CA ARG A 87 -19.74 -9.83 -9.11
C ARG A 87 -20.05 -10.47 -10.45
N VAL A 88 -19.10 -10.52 -11.38
CA VAL A 88 -19.33 -11.04 -12.74
C VAL A 88 -19.41 -12.56 -12.73
N PHE A 89 -18.51 -13.24 -12.01
CA PHE A 89 -18.38 -14.69 -12.06
C PHE A 89 -19.20 -15.42 -10.99
N PHE A 90 -19.24 -14.92 -9.76
CA PHE A 90 -19.85 -15.65 -8.64
C PHE A 90 -21.28 -15.18 -8.34
N ARG A 91 -21.56 -13.87 -8.42
CA ARG A 91 -22.92 -13.36 -8.14
C ARG A 91 -23.94 -13.70 -9.24
N ALA A 92 -23.48 -14.00 -10.46
CA ALA A 92 -24.36 -14.42 -11.55
C ALA A 92 -24.89 -15.85 -11.40
N ASP A 93 -24.14 -16.74 -10.71
CA ASP A 93 -24.55 -18.13 -10.48
C ASP A 93 -25.45 -18.31 -9.25
N ASP A 94 -25.36 -17.43 -8.23
CA ASP A 94 -26.19 -17.51 -7.01
C ASP A 94 -27.68 -17.15 -7.22
N ASN A 95 -28.07 -16.68 -8.41
CA ASN A 95 -29.44 -16.29 -8.75
C ASN A 95 -30.21 -17.36 -9.56
N LYS A 96 -29.75 -18.62 -9.57
CA LYS A 96 -30.47 -19.76 -10.16
C LYS A 96 -31.05 -20.68 -9.10
#